data_AF-A0A1Z9IZK2-F1
#
_entry.id   AF-A0A1Z9IZK2-F1
#
_cell.length_a   1.000
_cell.length_b   1.000
_cell.length_c   1.000
_cell.angle_alpha   90.00
_cell.angle_beta   90.00
_cell.angle_gamma   90.00
#
_symmetry.space_group_name_H-M   'P 1'
#
loop_
_entity.id
_entity.type
_entity.pdbx_description
1 polymer ?
#
loop_
_entity_poly.entity_id
_entity_poly.type
_entity_poly.pdbx_seq_one_letter_code
_entity_poly.pdbx_strand_id
1 'polypeptide(L)'
;KEKRLLRPYNLISPSPGKGFEVFETKNRSKIGVLNLMGNVFMKKCDNVFEAAKKFVTQNELKKNYDYLIIDFHGEITSEKMAMGHFFDGVSTVVIGTHTHIPTADTRILKNGTAYQTDIGMCGDYDSVIGMNKENSIKRFLRDKNAISNFPAKGEASISGIFIEGNEKNGLADNVRRIVKGGSLE
;
A
#
# COMPACT_ATOMS: atom_id res chain seq x y z
N LYS A 1 -19.80 12.76 0.43
CA LYS A 1 -19.04 11.79 -0.41
C LYS A 1 -17.65 12.39 -0.64
N GLU A 2 -16.62 11.84 0.00
CA GLU A 2 -15.24 12.34 -0.14
C GLU A 2 -14.66 11.85 -1.48
N LYS A 3 -14.07 12.75 -2.27
CA LYS A 3 -13.52 12.42 -3.61
C LYS A 3 -12.10 11.87 -3.54
N ARG A 4 -11.37 12.16 -2.46
CA ARG A 4 -9.97 11.74 -2.24
C ARG A 4 -9.86 10.48 -1.39
N LEU A 5 -10.97 9.78 -1.17
CA LEU A 5 -11.01 8.54 -0.40
C LEU A 5 -11.27 7.37 -1.36
N LEU A 6 -10.31 6.45 -1.41
CA LEU A 6 -10.41 5.21 -2.16
C LEU A 6 -10.58 4.02 -1.20
N ARG A 7 -11.19 2.97 -1.71
CA ARG A 7 -11.29 1.63 -1.08
C ARG A 7 -10.67 0.59 -2.02
N PRO A 8 -10.44 -0.66 -1.60
CA PRO A 8 -9.91 -1.67 -2.52
C PRO A 8 -10.78 -1.87 -3.75
N TYR A 9 -10.20 -1.81 -4.95
CA TYR A 9 -10.88 -1.86 -6.25
C TYR A 9 -11.64 -3.18 -6.45
N ASN A 10 -11.09 -4.28 -5.95
CA ASN A 10 -11.64 -5.64 -6.03
C ASN A 10 -12.62 -6.01 -4.90
N LEU A 11 -13.23 -5.03 -4.20
CA LEU A 11 -14.36 -5.33 -3.30
C LEU A 11 -15.61 -5.78 -4.06
N ILE A 12 -16.30 -6.78 -3.53
CA ILE A 12 -17.53 -7.36 -4.08
C ILE A 12 -18.60 -6.28 -4.26
N SER A 13 -19.23 -6.25 -5.43
CA SER A 13 -20.33 -5.35 -5.74
C SER A 13 -21.63 -5.77 -5.02
N PRO A 14 -22.50 -4.84 -4.58
CA PRO A 14 -22.36 -3.39 -4.63
C PRO A 14 -21.66 -2.81 -3.39
N SER A 15 -20.37 -2.48 -3.50
CA SER A 15 -19.63 -1.76 -2.45
C SER A 15 -19.51 -0.27 -2.76
N PRO A 16 -19.86 0.63 -1.82
CA PRO A 16 -19.79 2.07 -2.05
C PRO A 16 -18.34 2.56 -2.24
N GLY A 17 -18.20 3.75 -2.83
CA GLY A 17 -16.90 4.37 -3.09
C GLY A 17 -16.23 3.86 -4.38
N LYS A 18 -15.03 4.38 -4.64
CA LYS A 18 -14.20 4.01 -5.80
C LYS A 18 -12.91 3.35 -5.32
N GLY A 19 -12.32 2.49 -6.15
CA GLY A 19 -10.96 1.98 -5.89
C GLY A 19 -9.88 2.48 -6.82
N PHE A 20 -10.27 3.29 -7.80
CA PHE A 20 -9.36 4.01 -8.66
C PHE A 20 -9.88 5.41 -8.93
N GLU A 21 -9.00 6.39 -8.98
CA GLU A 21 -9.29 7.76 -9.42
C GLU A 21 -8.02 8.41 -9.98
N VAL A 22 -8.21 9.36 -10.89
CA VAL A 22 -7.13 10.21 -11.41
C VAL A 22 -7.21 11.59 -10.76
N PHE A 23 -6.12 11.99 -10.12
CA PHE A 23 -5.98 13.30 -9.49
C PHE A 23 -5.07 14.20 -10.31
N GLU A 24 -5.39 15.48 -10.40
CA GLU A 24 -4.57 16.47 -11.07
C GLU A 24 -3.76 17.27 -10.05
N THR A 25 -2.46 17.37 -10.27
CA THR A 25 -1.56 18.19 -9.44
C THR A 25 -1.70 19.67 -9.78
N LYS A 26 -1.13 20.55 -8.96
CA LYS A 26 -1.07 22.00 -9.26
C LYS A 26 -0.36 22.31 -10.59
N ASN A 27 0.57 21.43 -10.99
CA ASN A 27 1.32 21.56 -12.24
C ASN A 27 0.66 20.79 -13.40
N ARG A 28 -0.62 20.41 -13.26
CA ARG A 28 -1.44 19.70 -14.26
C ARG A 28 -1.00 18.28 -14.62
N SER A 29 0.00 17.71 -13.95
CA SER A 29 0.29 16.27 -14.07
C SER A 29 -0.84 15.45 -13.49
N LYS A 30 -1.20 14.35 -14.16
CA LYS A 30 -2.25 13.42 -13.76
C LYS A 30 -1.67 12.23 -13.03
N ILE A 31 -2.15 11.96 -11.82
CA ILE A 31 -1.73 10.83 -10.98
C ILE A 31 -2.92 9.88 -10.84
N GLY A 32 -2.82 8.70 -11.45
CA GLY A 32 -3.72 7.59 -11.17
C GLY A 32 -3.35 6.96 -9.83
N VAL A 33 -4.34 6.73 -8.97
CA VAL A 33 -4.15 6.01 -7.70
C VAL A 33 -5.11 4.84 -7.68
N LEU A 34 -4.56 3.63 -7.58
CA LEU A 34 -5.29 2.38 -7.51
C LEU A 34 -5.05 1.74 -6.14
N ASN A 35 -6.11 1.40 -5.43
CA ASN A 35 -6.04 0.59 -4.21
C ASN A 35 -6.54 -0.82 -4.52
N LEU A 36 -5.80 -1.85 -4.08
CA LEU A 36 -6.13 -3.27 -4.25
C LEU A 36 -6.04 -3.98 -2.90
N MET A 37 -6.79 -5.07 -2.73
CA MET A 37 -6.68 -5.91 -1.55
C MET A 37 -6.33 -7.34 -1.95
N GLY A 38 -5.33 -7.92 -1.30
CA GLY A 38 -4.94 -9.32 -1.47
C GLY A 38 -6.05 -10.29 -1.08
N ASN A 39 -5.95 -11.53 -1.53
CA ASN A 39 -6.93 -12.57 -1.28
C ASN A 39 -6.52 -13.53 -0.14
N VAL A 40 -5.22 -13.68 0.15
CA VAL A 40 -4.75 -14.68 1.13
C VAL A 40 -4.66 -14.09 2.53
N PHE A 41 -5.30 -14.75 3.52
CA PHE A 41 -5.47 -14.27 4.91
C PHE A 41 -6.16 -12.90 5.06
N MET A 42 -6.81 -12.43 4.00
CA MET A 42 -7.54 -11.18 3.96
C MET A 42 -9.05 -11.40 3.96
N LYS A 43 -9.81 -10.32 4.11
CA LYS A 43 -11.27 -10.35 3.96
C LYS A 43 -11.64 -10.82 2.55
N LYS A 44 -12.71 -11.62 2.45
CA LYS A 44 -13.24 -12.10 1.17
C LYS A 44 -13.54 -10.93 0.23
N CYS A 45 -12.96 -10.98 -0.96
CA CYS A 45 -13.09 -10.03 -2.06
C CYS A 45 -12.96 -10.77 -3.40
N ASP A 46 -13.15 -10.06 -4.52
CA ASP A 46 -12.95 -10.65 -5.84
C ASP A 46 -11.44 -10.93 -6.08
N ASN A 47 -11.15 -11.82 -7.02
CA ASN A 47 -9.77 -12.16 -7.37
C ASN A 47 -8.99 -10.91 -7.78
N VAL A 48 -7.91 -10.61 -7.05
CA VAL A 48 -7.17 -9.36 -7.21
C VAL A 48 -6.39 -9.30 -8.52
N PHE A 49 -5.91 -10.44 -9.04
CA PHE A 49 -5.19 -10.51 -10.31
C PHE A 49 -6.12 -10.37 -11.51
N GLU A 50 -7.32 -10.94 -11.47
CA GLU A 50 -8.34 -10.71 -12.52
C GLU A 50 -8.81 -9.25 -12.52
N ALA A 51 -8.97 -8.65 -11.34
CA ALA A 51 -9.29 -7.23 -11.24
C ALA A 51 -8.16 -6.34 -11.80
N ALA A 52 -6.90 -6.66 -11.48
CA ALA A 52 -5.73 -5.97 -12.02
C ALA A 52 -5.62 -6.13 -13.55
N LYS A 53 -5.86 -7.33 -14.07
CA LYS A 53 -5.90 -7.61 -15.51
C LYS A 53 -6.96 -6.79 -16.23
N LYS A 54 -8.17 -6.71 -15.69
CA LYS A 54 -9.22 -5.85 -16.25
C LYS A 54 -8.87 -4.36 -16.14
N PHE A 55 -8.20 -3.96 -15.06
CA PHE A 55 -7.80 -2.57 -14.87
C PHE A 55 -6.82 -2.11 -15.96
N VAL A 56 -5.77 -2.89 -16.24
CA VAL A 56 -4.74 -2.50 -17.22
C VAL A 56 -5.23 -2.49 -18.66
N THR A 57 -6.31 -3.19 -19.00
CA THR A 57 -6.92 -3.09 -20.35
C THR A 57 -7.71 -1.80 -20.56
N GLN A 58 -8.07 -1.11 -19.47
CA GLN A 58 -8.90 0.10 -19.51
C GLN A 58 -8.11 1.37 -19.17
N ASN A 59 -6.90 1.20 -18.62
CA ASN A 59 -6.11 2.27 -18.04
C ASN A 59 -4.64 2.07 -18.39
N GLU A 60 -4.08 3.04 -19.10
CA GLU A 60 -2.74 2.98 -19.68
C GLU A 60 -1.93 4.20 -19.25
N LEU A 61 -0.71 3.94 -18.75
CA LEU A 61 0.27 4.95 -18.36
C LEU A 61 0.63 5.82 -19.59
N LYS A 62 0.80 7.13 -19.37
CA LYS A 62 1.00 8.17 -20.39
C LYS A 62 -0.16 8.41 -21.37
N LYS A 63 -1.26 7.66 -21.27
CA LYS A 63 -2.50 7.91 -22.02
C LYS A 63 -3.63 8.42 -21.14
N ASN A 64 -3.90 7.73 -20.03
CA ASN A 64 -4.97 8.09 -19.10
C ASN A 64 -4.46 8.97 -17.95
N TYR A 65 -3.20 8.79 -17.54
CA TYR A 65 -2.51 9.50 -16.47
C TYR A 65 -1.00 9.53 -16.74
N ASP A 66 -0.28 10.48 -16.14
CA ASP A 66 1.17 10.59 -16.26
C ASP A 66 1.92 9.61 -15.36
N TYR A 67 1.36 9.35 -14.18
CA TYR A 67 1.92 8.46 -13.17
C TYR A 67 0.83 7.54 -12.62
N LEU A 68 1.22 6.34 -12.19
CA LEU A 68 0.33 5.36 -11.55
C LEU A 68 0.93 4.87 -10.24
N ILE A 69 0.20 5.11 -9.16
CA ILE A 69 0.50 4.61 -7.81
C ILE A 69 -0.45 3.47 -7.50
N ILE A 70 0.11 2.33 -7.11
CA ILE A 70 -0.64 1.15 -6.70
C ILE A 70 -0.37 0.86 -5.23
N ASP A 71 -1.39 1.00 -4.40
CA ASP A 71 -1.41 0.51 -3.01
C ASP A 71 -2.01 -0.89 -2.99
N PHE A 72 -1.18 -1.89 -2.70
CA PHE A 72 -1.59 -3.28 -2.57
C PHE A 72 -1.66 -3.67 -1.09
N HIS A 73 -2.88 -3.68 -0.55
CA HIS A 73 -3.15 -4.03 0.85
C HIS A 73 -3.29 -5.54 1.00
N GLY A 74 -2.26 -6.23 1.50
CA GLY A 74 -2.29 -7.69 1.61
C GLY A 74 -1.39 -8.24 2.72
N GLU A 75 -1.60 -9.49 3.10
CA GLU A 75 -0.85 -10.11 4.20
C GLU A 75 0.45 -10.75 3.72
N ILE A 76 0.37 -11.65 2.74
CA ILE A 76 1.52 -12.49 2.40
C ILE A 76 2.45 -11.84 1.38
N THR A 77 3.75 -11.98 1.60
CA THR A 77 4.80 -11.40 0.75
C THR A 77 4.76 -11.91 -0.69
N SER A 78 4.43 -13.18 -0.91
CA SER A 78 4.39 -13.77 -2.26
C SER A 78 3.31 -13.14 -3.15
N GLU A 79 2.14 -12.83 -2.60
CA GLU A 79 1.06 -12.16 -3.34
C GLU A 79 1.45 -10.72 -3.70
N LYS A 80 2.09 -10.02 -2.76
CA LYS A 80 2.61 -8.66 -2.99
C LYS A 80 3.70 -8.64 -4.05
N MET A 81 4.64 -9.58 -4.01
CA MET A 81 5.73 -9.67 -5.00
C MET A 81 5.18 -10.02 -6.38
N ALA A 82 4.25 -10.97 -6.47
CA ALA A 82 3.59 -11.31 -7.72
C ALA A 82 2.86 -10.10 -8.32
N MET A 83 2.20 -9.28 -7.49
CA MET A 83 1.55 -8.06 -7.96
C MET A 83 2.55 -6.99 -8.41
N GLY A 84 3.68 -6.84 -7.71
CA GLY A 84 4.79 -5.99 -8.13
C GLY A 84 5.28 -6.35 -9.53
N HIS A 85 5.52 -7.64 -9.78
CA HIS A 85 5.93 -8.13 -11.10
C HIS A 85 4.84 -8.03 -12.16
N PHE A 86 3.56 -8.19 -11.80
CA PHE A 86 2.44 -8.02 -12.71
C PHE A 86 2.36 -6.59 -13.27
N PHE A 87 2.65 -5.60 -12.44
CA PHE A 87 2.60 -4.18 -12.81
C PHE A 87 3.96 -3.58 -13.23
N ASP A 88 5.01 -4.40 -13.40
CA ASP A 88 6.34 -3.94 -13.80
C ASP A 88 6.36 -3.40 -15.24
N GLY A 89 6.68 -2.12 -15.39
CA GLY A 89 6.70 -1.40 -16.66
C GLY A 89 5.36 -0.79 -17.08
N VAL A 90 4.29 -1.02 -16.30
CA VAL A 90 2.96 -0.42 -16.53
C VAL A 90 2.53 0.55 -15.43
N SER A 91 3.32 0.64 -14.35
CA SER A 91 3.05 1.53 -13.23
C SER A 91 4.31 2.27 -12.76
N THR A 92 4.14 3.44 -12.14
CA THR A 92 5.25 4.17 -11.52
C THR A 92 5.74 3.44 -10.28
N VAL A 93 4.81 2.96 -9.45
CA VAL A 93 5.12 2.26 -8.20
C VAL A 93 4.03 1.24 -7.82
N VAL A 94 4.48 0.12 -7.26
CA VAL A 94 3.66 -0.81 -6.49
C VAL A 94 4.18 -0.88 -5.07
N ILE A 95 3.37 -0.43 -4.12
CA ILE A 95 3.70 -0.43 -2.70
C ILE A 95 2.72 -1.30 -1.93
N GLY A 96 3.25 -2.23 -1.15
CA GLY A 96 2.45 -3.01 -0.23
C GLY A 96 2.15 -2.26 1.06
N THR A 97 1.00 -2.56 1.66
CA THR A 97 0.59 -2.13 3.00
C THR A 97 0.01 -3.33 3.76
N HIS A 98 -0.53 -3.10 4.99
CA HIS A 98 -1.24 -4.04 5.89
C HIS A 98 -0.40 -4.59 7.05
N THR A 99 0.84 -5.02 6.83
CA THR A 99 1.58 -5.77 7.87
C THR A 99 2.19 -4.87 8.95
N HIS A 100 2.18 -3.55 8.72
CA HIS A 100 2.67 -2.50 9.62
C HIS A 100 4.19 -2.50 9.87
N ILE A 101 4.97 -3.40 9.26
CA ILE A 101 6.42 -3.46 9.41
C ILE A 101 7.10 -3.06 8.10
N PRO A 102 7.90 -1.98 8.05
CA PRO A 102 8.54 -1.55 6.82
C PRO A 102 9.60 -2.55 6.36
N THR A 103 9.51 -2.98 5.10
CA THR A 103 10.47 -3.93 4.52
C THR A 103 11.71 -3.23 3.96
N ALA A 104 12.82 -3.95 3.92
CA ALA A 104 14.10 -3.44 3.42
C ALA A 104 14.35 -3.69 1.92
N ASP A 105 13.32 -4.15 1.20
CA ASP A 105 13.45 -4.65 -0.17
C ASP A 105 13.11 -3.59 -1.25
N THR A 106 13.09 -2.31 -0.86
CA THR A 106 12.83 -1.15 -1.71
C THR A 106 13.78 -1.14 -2.91
N ARG A 107 13.23 -1.21 -4.13
CA ARG A 107 14.02 -1.29 -5.37
C ARG A 107 13.21 -0.84 -6.58
N ILE A 108 13.88 -0.60 -7.69
CA ILE A 108 13.25 -0.48 -9.01
C ILE A 108 13.32 -1.86 -9.68
N LEU A 109 12.19 -2.33 -10.20
CA LEU A 109 12.07 -3.60 -10.93
C LEU A 109 12.63 -3.46 -12.35
N LYS A 110 12.74 -4.59 -13.06
CA LYS A 110 13.49 -4.67 -14.32
C LYS A 110 12.97 -3.71 -15.38
N ASN A 111 11.66 -3.47 -15.44
CA ASN A 111 11.04 -2.60 -16.43
C ASN A 111 10.73 -1.19 -15.89
N GLY A 112 11.30 -0.80 -14.75
CA GLY A 112 11.26 0.59 -14.27
C GLY A 112 10.18 0.91 -13.23
N THR A 113 9.39 -0.07 -12.78
CA THR A 113 8.43 0.16 -11.69
C THR A 113 9.13 0.14 -10.33
N ALA A 114 8.93 1.17 -9.50
CA ALA A 114 9.36 1.14 -8.10
C ALA A 114 8.55 0.12 -7.29
N TYR A 115 9.19 -0.56 -6.33
CA TYR A 115 8.56 -1.60 -5.53
C TYR A 115 9.04 -1.60 -4.08
N GLN A 116 8.12 -1.86 -3.15
CA GLN A 116 8.42 -2.23 -1.77
C GLN A 116 7.32 -3.16 -1.21
N THR A 117 7.72 -4.25 -0.54
CA THR A 117 6.79 -5.27 -0.04
C THR A 117 5.86 -4.73 1.06
N ASP A 118 6.32 -3.91 1.99
CA ASP A 118 5.45 -3.17 2.89
C ASP A 118 6.09 -1.84 3.27
N ILE A 119 5.33 -0.75 3.15
CA ILE A 119 5.82 0.59 3.51
C ILE A 119 5.81 0.84 5.02
N GLY A 120 5.20 -0.05 5.81
CA GLY A 120 5.10 0.07 7.25
C GLY A 120 3.93 0.94 7.71
N MET A 121 3.83 1.10 9.03
CA MET A 121 2.85 1.95 9.71
C MET A 121 3.41 3.34 10.02
N CYS A 122 2.54 4.34 10.05
CA CYS A 122 2.77 5.59 10.76
C CYS A 122 2.09 5.52 12.14
N GLY A 123 2.88 5.39 13.21
CA GLY A 123 2.36 5.16 14.55
C GLY A 123 3.45 4.73 15.52
N ASP A 124 3.04 4.41 16.74
CA ASP A 124 3.94 3.97 17.81
C ASP A 124 4.46 2.55 17.55
N TYR A 125 5.78 2.39 17.43
CA TYR A 125 6.43 1.08 17.24
C TYR A 125 6.92 0.44 18.54
N ASP A 126 6.88 1.15 19.67
CA ASP A 126 6.99 0.52 21.00
C ASP A 126 5.62 -0.09 21.39
N SER A 127 5.11 -0.92 20.49
CA SER A 127 3.76 -1.46 20.50
C SER A 127 3.73 -2.82 19.78
N VAL A 128 2.58 -3.47 19.77
CA VAL A 128 2.34 -4.65 18.93
C VAL A 128 1.42 -4.23 17.79
N ILE A 129 2.01 -3.93 16.62
CA ILE A 129 1.27 -3.58 15.39
C ILE A 129 0.38 -2.33 15.60
N GLY A 130 0.83 -1.39 16.44
CA GLY A 130 0.11 -0.16 16.80
C GLY A 130 -0.82 -0.30 18.01
N MET A 131 -0.96 -1.50 18.58
CA MET A 131 -1.79 -1.77 19.76
C MET A 131 -0.94 -1.81 21.03
N ASN A 132 -1.54 -1.49 22.17
CA ASN A 132 -0.87 -1.58 23.46
C ASN A 132 -0.22 -2.96 23.67
N LYS A 133 1.10 -2.98 23.88
CA LYS A 133 1.90 -4.21 23.90
C LYS A 133 1.55 -5.13 25.07
N GLU A 134 1.28 -4.57 26.26
CA GLU A 134 0.93 -5.35 27.45
C GLU A 134 -0.40 -6.09 27.26
N ASN A 135 -1.43 -5.41 26.72
CA ASN A 135 -2.71 -6.04 26.44
C ASN A 135 -2.61 -7.08 25.32
N SER A 136 -1.82 -6.81 24.27
CA SER A 136 -1.55 -7.80 23.21
C SER A 136 -0.92 -9.07 23.77
N ILE A 137 0.10 -8.94 24.63
CA ILE A 137 0.74 -10.10 25.31
C ILE A 137 -0.28 -10.87 26.15
N LYS A 138 -1.09 -10.18 26.97
CA LYS A 138 -2.16 -10.81 27.76
C LYS A 138 -3.12 -11.61 26.89
N ARG A 139 -3.51 -11.09 25.72
CA ARG A 139 -4.39 -11.80 24.79
C ARG A 139 -3.75 -13.07 24.24
N PHE A 140 -2.48 -13.02 23.84
CA PHE A 140 -1.75 -14.21 23.38
C PHE A 140 -1.58 -15.26 24.49
N LEU A 141 -1.39 -14.83 25.73
CA LEU A 141 -1.34 -15.70 26.91
C LEU A 141 -2.72 -16.20 27.39
N ARG A 142 -3.81 -15.73 26.78
CA ARG A 142 -5.21 -15.99 27.21
C ARG A 142 -5.45 -15.60 28.68
N ASP A 143 -4.81 -14.52 29.14
CA ASP A 143 -5.01 -13.98 30.48
C ASP A 143 -6.46 -13.47 30.62
N LYS A 144 -7.12 -13.82 31.73
CA LYS A 144 -8.48 -13.37 32.08
C LYS A 144 -8.62 -11.84 32.20
N ASN A 145 -7.51 -11.14 32.43
CA ASN A 145 -7.46 -9.68 32.55
C ASN A 145 -7.23 -8.99 31.20
N ALA A 146 -7.13 -9.74 30.10
CA ALA A 146 -7.05 -9.15 28.77
C ALA A 146 -8.36 -8.43 28.41
N ILE A 147 -8.24 -7.23 27.83
CA ILE A 147 -9.39 -6.45 27.37
C ILE A 147 -9.41 -6.33 25.83
N SER A 148 -10.41 -5.64 25.30
CA SER A 148 -10.47 -5.29 23.87
C SER A 148 -9.21 -4.51 23.46
N ASN A 149 -8.80 -4.65 22.20
CA ASN A 149 -7.63 -3.94 21.70
C ASN A 149 -7.83 -2.42 21.77
N PHE A 150 -6.77 -1.72 22.15
CA PHE A 150 -6.71 -0.26 22.17
C PHE A 150 -5.33 0.21 21.68
N PRO A 151 -5.26 1.37 21.02
CA PRO A 151 -4.02 1.84 20.41
C PRO A 151 -2.98 2.16 21.49
N ALA A 152 -1.71 1.95 21.14
CA ALA A 152 -0.61 2.53 21.89
C ALA A 152 -0.60 4.07 21.72
N LYS A 153 0.03 4.77 22.66
CA LYS A 153 0.01 6.25 22.75
C LYS A 153 1.41 6.86 22.94
N GLY A 154 2.46 6.07 22.71
CA GLY A 154 3.84 6.52 22.77
C GLY A 154 4.24 7.32 21.53
N GLU A 155 5.56 7.45 21.36
CA GLU A 155 6.15 8.22 20.28
C GLU A 155 5.93 7.53 18.92
N ALA A 156 5.43 8.28 17.94
CA ALA A 156 5.15 7.75 16.62
C ALA A 156 6.36 7.80 15.69
N SER A 157 6.56 6.75 14.90
CA SER A 157 7.40 6.77 13.71
C SER A 157 6.55 7.05 12.47
N ILE A 158 7.14 7.72 11.48
CA ILE A 158 6.59 7.89 10.14
C ILE A 158 7.30 6.91 9.22
N SER A 159 6.53 6.07 8.53
CA SER A 159 7.05 5.18 7.48
C SER A 159 6.43 5.56 6.14
N GLY A 160 7.22 5.51 5.07
CA GLY A 160 6.77 5.86 3.74
C GLY A 160 7.82 5.57 2.69
N ILE A 161 7.57 6.08 1.48
CA ILE A 161 8.46 5.91 0.34
C ILE A 161 8.56 7.23 -0.42
N PHE A 162 9.75 7.53 -0.92
CA PHE A 162 10.01 8.64 -1.83
C PHE A 162 10.37 8.08 -3.20
N ILE A 163 9.75 8.62 -4.24
CA ILE A 163 9.88 8.14 -5.62
C ILE A 163 10.10 9.35 -6.51
N GLU A 164 11.09 9.26 -7.39
CA GLU A 164 11.30 10.22 -8.48
C GLU A 164 10.76 9.59 -9.77
N GLY A 165 9.70 10.18 -10.31
CA GLY A 165 9.07 9.72 -11.55
C GLY A 165 9.70 10.35 -12.78
N ASN A 166 9.93 9.55 -13.81
CA ASN A 166 10.44 9.98 -15.11
C ASN A 166 9.32 10.63 -15.92
N GLU A 167 9.47 11.91 -16.28
CA GLU A 167 8.41 12.65 -16.98
C GLU A 167 8.04 12.08 -18.35
N LYS A 168 9.01 11.43 -19.03
CA LYS A 168 8.82 10.92 -20.41
C LYS A 168 7.97 9.66 -20.43
N ASN A 169 8.29 8.67 -19.58
CA ASN A 169 7.64 7.36 -19.60
C ASN A 169 6.71 7.09 -18.40
N GLY A 170 6.73 7.94 -17.36
CA GLY A 170 5.91 7.78 -16.16
C GLY A 170 6.40 6.72 -15.18
N LEU A 171 7.55 6.09 -15.44
CA LEU A 171 8.17 5.07 -14.59
C LEU A 171 9.06 5.72 -13.50
N ALA A 172 9.68 4.93 -12.64
CA ALA A 172 10.54 5.45 -11.58
C ALA A 172 12.01 5.54 -12.03
N ASP A 173 12.64 6.70 -11.81
CA ASP A 173 14.09 6.88 -11.95
C ASP A 173 14.83 6.59 -10.63
N ASN A 174 14.18 6.85 -9.50
CA ASN A 174 14.74 6.64 -8.16
C ASN A 174 13.66 6.26 -7.15
N VAL A 175 14.05 5.49 -6.13
CA VAL A 175 13.19 5.11 -5.02
C VAL A 175 13.99 4.93 -3.74
N ARG A 176 13.48 5.45 -2.62
CA ARG A 176 14.04 5.22 -1.29
C ARG A 176 12.95 5.12 -0.24
N ARG A 177 13.15 4.24 0.75
CA ARG A 177 12.29 4.18 1.94
C ARG A 177 12.49 5.41 2.81
N ILE A 178 11.44 5.80 3.52
CA ILE A 178 11.46 6.81 4.57
C ILE A 178 11.03 6.11 5.85
N VAL A 179 11.87 6.18 6.88
CA VAL A 179 11.54 5.86 8.27
C VAL A 179 12.11 6.97 9.12
N LYS A 180 11.30 7.58 9.99
CA LYS A 180 11.70 8.73 10.80
C LYS A 180 10.93 8.78 12.12
N GLY A 181 11.62 9.10 13.21
CA GLY A 181 11.08 9.27 14.56
C GLY A 181 10.81 7.97 15.29
N GLY A 182 10.59 8.05 16.60
CA GLY A 182 10.26 6.91 17.45
C GLY A 182 11.35 5.82 17.44
N SER A 183 10.92 4.56 17.52
CA SER A 183 11.83 3.42 17.76
C SER A 183 12.53 2.84 16.54
N LEU A 184 12.29 3.39 15.33
CA LEU A 184 12.82 2.85 14.07
C LEU A 184 13.89 3.72 13.41
N GLU A 185 14.26 4.87 14.00
CA GLU A 185 15.34 5.76 13.54
C GLU A 185 16.67 5.47 14.23
#